data_AF-A0A972P4J1-F1
#
_entry.id   AF-A0A972P4J1-F1
#
_cell.length_a   1.000
_cell.length_b   1.000
_cell.length_c   1.000
_cell.angle_alpha   90.00
_cell.angle_beta   90.00
_cell.angle_gamma   90.00
#
_symmetry.space_group_name_H-M   'P 1'
#
loop_
_entity.id
_entity.type
_entity.pdbx_description
1 polymer ?
#
loop_
_entity_poly.entity_id
_entity_poly.type
_entity_poly.pdbx_seq_one_letter_code
_entity_poly.pdbx_strand_id
1 'polypeptide(L)'
;MIVRCLHCGVKNRIPRVRLQDRPACGSCHAPLDEMIIRCLHCGAKNRMPENRIHDRPLCGVCKTPLIICHAPAYPVDVNDQNFSREVVGEACSVLVDCWAPWCGPCRTMEPVMEDLAVKYGGAVKIAKLNVDENPLTASQYTIRSIPTLLFFRGGVVVQRLVGAQSRESVEEQLLATIKTN
;
A
#
# COMPACT_ATOMS: atom_id res chain seq x y z
N MET A 1 -9.19 -4.29 -23.33
CA MET A 1 -8.93 -4.84 -21.98
C MET A 1 -10.24 -4.95 -21.21
N ILE A 2 -10.27 -5.75 -20.15
CA ILE A 2 -11.43 -5.83 -19.25
C ILE A 2 -11.14 -4.96 -18.04
N VAL A 3 -11.99 -3.96 -17.80
CA VAL A 3 -11.92 -3.06 -16.63
C VAL A 3 -13.11 -3.36 -15.73
N ARG A 4 -12.89 -3.54 -14.43
CA ARG A 4 -13.97 -3.75 -13.47
C ARG A 4 -14.43 -2.40 -12.94
N CYS A 5 -15.72 -2.11 -13.02
CA CYS A 5 -16.28 -0.88 -12.48
C CYS A 5 -16.12 -0.86 -10.96
N LEU A 6 -15.44 0.15 -10.41
CA LEU A 6 -15.27 0.31 -8.96
C LEU A 6 -16.57 0.70 -8.23
N HIS A 7 -17.58 1.18 -8.97
CA HIS A 7 -18.90 1.49 -8.41
C HIS A 7 -19.86 0.28 -8.31
N CYS A 8 -20.06 -0.49 -9.39
CA CYS A 8 -21.04 -1.58 -9.44
C CYS A 8 -20.43 -3.00 -9.62
N GLY A 9 -19.11 -3.12 -9.76
CA GLY A 9 -18.42 -4.41 -9.91
C GLY A 9 -18.55 -5.09 -11.29
N VAL A 10 -19.35 -4.52 -12.20
CA VAL A 10 -19.54 -5.04 -13.57
C VAL A 10 -18.24 -4.97 -14.37
N LYS A 11 -17.95 -6.02 -15.13
CA LYS A 11 -16.81 -6.09 -16.05
C LYS A 11 -17.17 -5.38 -17.36
N ASN A 12 -16.34 -4.43 -17.78
CA ASN A 12 -16.52 -3.64 -18.99
C ASN A 12 -15.39 -3.96 -19.96
N ARG A 13 -15.73 -4.32 -21.22
CA ARG A 13 -14.74 -4.56 -22.27
C ARG A 13 -14.44 -3.24 -22.98
N ILE A 14 -13.29 -2.64 -22.70
CA ILE A 14 -12.87 -1.36 -23.28
C ILE A 14 -11.79 -1.60 -24.33
N PRO A 15 -11.97 -1.18 -25.60
CA PRO A 15 -10.91 -1.19 -26.61
C PRO A 15 -9.73 -0.33 -26.15
N ARG A 16 -8.48 -0.78 -26.34
CA ARG A 16 -7.29 -0.03 -25.88
C ARG A 16 -7.24 1.41 -26.43
N VAL A 17 -7.75 1.62 -27.64
CA VAL A 17 -7.81 2.94 -28.30
C VAL A 17 -8.76 3.95 -27.62
N ARG A 18 -9.73 3.48 -26.82
CA ARG A 18 -10.72 4.35 -26.13
C ARG A 18 -10.44 4.55 -24.65
N LEU A 19 -9.26 4.17 -24.16
CA LEU A 19 -8.86 4.40 -22.77
C LEU A 19 -8.75 5.88 -22.42
N GLN A 20 -8.39 6.71 -23.41
CA GLN A 20 -8.24 8.16 -23.24
C GLN A 20 -9.59 8.91 -23.24
N ASP A 21 -10.67 8.25 -23.66
CA ASP A 21 -12.00 8.85 -23.83
C ASP A 21 -12.85 8.86 -22.56
N ARG A 22 -12.26 8.63 -21.38
CA ARG A 22 -12.96 8.49 -20.08
C ARG A 22 -14.13 7.50 -20.16
N PRO A 23 -13.85 6.21 -20.40
CA PRO A 23 -14.89 5.21 -20.62
C PRO A 23 -15.81 5.08 -19.39
N ALA A 24 -17.11 5.10 -19.61
CA ALA A 24 -18.11 4.90 -18.56
C ALA A 24 -18.56 3.42 -18.48
N CYS A 25 -19.02 3.01 -17.30
CA CYS A 25 -19.59 1.69 -17.12
C CYS A 25 -20.88 1.55 -17.94
N GLY A 26 -21.01 0.48 -18.73
CA GLY A 26 -22.23 0.21 -19.49
C GLY A 26 -23.46 -0.14 -18.65
N SER A 27 -23.32 -0.31 -17.32
CA SER A 27 -24.43 -0.60 -16.41
C SER A 27 -24.82 0.60 -15.55
N CYS A 28 -23.87 1.17 -14.80
CA CYS A 28 -24.16 2.28 -13.89
C CYS A 28 -23.73 3.67 -14.41
N HIS A 29 -23.14 3.74 -15.60
CA HIS A 29 -22.62 4.97 -16.21
C HIS A 29 -21.54 5.71 -15.40
N ALA A 30 -21.05 5.13 -14.30
CA ALA A 30 -19.94 5.68 -13.54
C ALA A 30 -18.65 5.65 -14.38
N PRO A 31 -17.76 6.65 -14.26
CA PRO A 31 -16.46 6.62 -14.93
C PRO A 31 -15.64 5.41 -14.47
N LEU A 32 -15.02 4.71 -15.43
CA LEU A 32 -14.21 3.51 -15.15
C LEU A 32 -12.76 3.84 -14.84
N ASP A 33 -12.33 5.07 -15.11
CA ASP A 33 -10.99 5.61 -14.88
C ASP A 33 -10.88 6.42 -13.57
N GLU A 34 -11.98 6.54 -12.81
CA GLU A 34 -12.00 7.23 -11.51
C GLU A 34 -11.50 6.32 -10.38
N MET A 35 -10.39 6.73 -9.76
CA MET A 35 -9.88 6.18 -8.51
C MET A 35 -10.27 7.08 -7.33
N ILE A 36 -10.45 6.47 -6.15
CA ILE A 36 -10.66 7.21 -4.89
C ILE A 36 -9.34 7.23 -4.13
N ILE A 37 -8.79 8.44 -3.95
CA ILE A 37 -7.55 8.70 -3.22
C ILE A 37 -7.89 9.31 -1.88
N ARG A 38 -7.46 8.69 -0.78
CA ARG A 38 -7.67 9.23 0.56
C ARG A 38 -6.55 10.21 0.91
N CYS A 39 -6.91 11.42 1.34
CA CYS A 39 -5.95 12.36 1.87
C CYS A 39 -5.40 11.86 3.21
N LEU A 40 -4.08 11.76 3.33
CA LEU A 40 -3.40 11.30 4.54
C LEU A 40 -3.29 12.39 5.62
N HIS A 41 -3.58 13.64 5.25
CA HIS A 41 -3.64 14.76 6.19
C HIS A 41 -5.02 14.87 6.86
N CYS A 42 -6.10 14.94 6.07
CA CYS A 42 -7.46 15.21 6.59
C CYS A 42 -8.45 14.05 6.41
N GLY A 43 -8.04 12.91 5.84
CA GLY A 43 -8.89 11.74 5.64
C GLY A 43 -9.92 11.84 4.50
N ALA A 44 -10.04 12.99 3.83
CA ALA A 44 -11.01 13.21 2.76
C ALA A 44 -10.78 12.28 1.56
N LYS A 45 -11.88 11.75 1.01
CA LYS A 45 -11.86 10.96 -0.22
C LYS A 45 -11.87 11.91 -1.43
N ASN A 46 -10.84 11.82 -2.27
CA ASN A 46 -10.68 12.62 -3.48
C ASN A 46 -10.88 11.71 -4.70
N ARG A 47 -11.75 12.10 -5.63
CA ARG A 47 -11.95 11.37 -6.88
C ARG A 47 -10.95 11.88 -7.90
N MET A 48 -10.23 10.97 -8.54
CA MET A 48 -9.15 11.32 -9.46
C MET A 48 -9.16 10.40 -10.68
N PRO A 49 -9.17 10.95 -11.90
CA PRO A 49 -8.93 10.14 -13.08
C PRO A 49 -7.46 9.68 -13.11
N GLU A 50 -7.21 8.46 -13.59
CA GLU A 50 -5.86 7.86 -13.64
C GLU A 50 -4.85 8.76 -14.40
N ASN A 51 -5.29 9.47 -15.43
CA ASN A 51 -4.43 10.34 -16.25
C ASN A 51 -3.91 11.59 -15.53
N ARG A 52 -4.41 11.93 -14.33
CA ARG A 52 -3.97 13.08 -13.52
C ARG A 52 -3.09 12.71 -12.34
N ILE A 53 -2.70 11.43 -12.22
CA ILE A 53 -1.88 10.95 -11.11
C ILE A 53 -0.52 11.67 -11.06
N HIS A 54 0.05 11.99 -12.22
CA HIS A 54 1.35 12.66 -12.33
C HIS A 54 1.28 14.18 -12.10
N ASP A 55 0.09 14.77 -12.00
CA ASP A 55 -0.11 16.23 -11.91
C ASP A 55 0.12 16.80 -10.50
N ARG A 56 0.70 16.02 -9.58
CA ARG A 56 0.88 16.37 -8.15
C ARG A 56 -0.40 16.97 -7.54
N PRO A 57 -1.51 16.20 -7.55
CA PRO A 57 -2.82 16.72 -7.20
C PRO A 57 -2.92 17.12 -5.73
N LEU A 58 -3.73 18.15 -5.45
CA LEU A 58 -4.00 18.62 -4.10
C LEU A 58 -5.33 18.07 -3.58
N CYS A 59 -5.43 17.88 -2.27
CA CYS A 59 -6.68 17.52 -1.61
C CYS A 59 -7.72 18.63 -1.82
N GLY A 60 -8.93 18.28 -2.26
CA GLY A 60 -10.02 19.23 -2.45
C GLY A 60 -10.42 19.98 -1.17
N VAL A 61 -10.23 19.33 0.00
CA VAL A 61 -10.58 19.85 1.33
C VAL A 61 -9.45 20.66 1.96
N CYS A 62 -8.32 20.03 2.29
CA CYS A 62 -7.24 20.68 3.05
C CYS A 62 -6.12 21.27 2.17
N LYS A 63 -6.20 21.12 0.85
CA LYS A 63 -5.20 21.59 -0.13
C LYS A 63 -3.78 21.00 0.02
N THR A 64 -3.55 20.08 0.96
CA THR A 64 -2.30 19.31 1.06
C THR A 64 -2.11 18.45 -0.19
N PRO A 65 -0.87 18.30 -0.72
CA PRO A 65 -0.58 17.36 -1.78
C PRO A 65 -1.06 15.95 -1.45
N LEU A 66 -1.74 15.31 -2.40
CA LEU A 66 -2.13 13.91 -2.32
C LEU A 66 -0.91 13.08 -2.71
N ILE A 67 -0.50 12.20 -1.81
CA ILE A 67 0.48 11.17 -2.11
C ILE A 67 -0.28 10.07 -2.86
N ILE A 68 0.08 9.86 -4.12
CA ILE A 68 -0.50 8.79 -4.95
C ILE A 68 0.54 7.69 -5.08
N CYS A 69 0.20 6.56 -4.50
CA CYS A 69 0.99 5.35 -4.54
C CYS A 69 0.18 4.28 -5.24
N HIS A 70 0.77 3.53 -6.16
CA HIS A 70 0.12 2.33 -6.70
C HIS A 70 0.27 1.15 -5.74
N ALA A 71 0.14 1.42 -4.44
CA ALA A 71 0.23 0.41 -3.40
C ALA A 71 -1.05 -0.44 -3.40
N PRO A 72 -0.95 -1.77 -3.53
CA PRO A 72 -2.10 -2.66 -3.49
C PRO A 72 -2.79 -2.60 -2.13
N ALA A 73 -4.11 -2.81 -2.13
CA ALA A 73 -4.94 -2.83 -0.92
C ALA A 73 -4.90 -4.19 -0.18
N TYR A 74 -3.80 -4.94 -0.31
CA TYR A 74 -3.57 -6.24 0.31
C TYR A 74 -2.06 -6.43 0.55
N PRO A 75 -1.66 -7.23 1.57
CA PRO A 75 -0.24 -7.51 1.82
C PRO A 75 0.42 -8.26 0.65
N VAL A 76 1.62 -7.84 0.27
CA VAL A 76 2.39 -8.45 -0.84
C VAL A 76 3.53 -9.29 -0.29
N ASP A 77 3.65 -10.52 -0.75
CA ASP A 77 4.81 -11.35 -0.42
C ASP A 77 6.07 -10.85 -1.13
N VAL A 78 7.11 -10.58 -0.35
CA VAL A 78 8.43 -10.18 -0.83
C VAL A 78 9.46 -11.24 -0.46
N ASN A 79 10.51 -11.32 -1.28
CA ASN A 79 11.57 -12.30 -1.15
C ASN A 79 12.94 -11.69 -1.52
N ASP A 80 14.01 -12.44 -1.30
CA ASP A 80 15.39 -11.99 -1.53
C ASP A 80 15.63 -11.46 -2.97
N GLN A 81 14.89 -11.96 -3.97
CA GLN A 81 15.06 -11.55 -5.37
C GLN A 81 14.32 -10.27 -5.73
N ASN A 82 13.16 -10.01 -5.09
CA ASN A 82 12.30 -8.88 -5.43
C ASN A 82 12.33 -7.75 -4.39
N PHE A 83 12.91 -7.96 -3.20
CA PHE A 83 12.87 -7.00 -2.09
C PHE A 83 13.37 -5.61 -2.48
N SER A 84 14.48 -5.54 -3.22
CA SER A 84 15.04 -4.28 -3.70
C SER A 84 14.05 -3.50 -4.57
N ARG A 85 13.32 -4.17 -5.46
CA ARG A 85 12.32 -3.53 -6.32
C ARG A 85 11.05 -3.18 -5.56
N GLU A 86 10.53 -4.11 -4.78
CA GLU A 86 9.20 -3.98 -4.16
C GLU A 86 9.20 -3.11 -2.89
N VAL A 87 10.35 -2.95 -2.24
CA VAL A 87 10.50 -2.23 -0.97
C VAL A 87 11.46 -1.03 -1.11
N VAL A 88 12.68 -1.26 -1.60
CA VAL A 88 13.71 -0.20 -1.62
C VAL A 88 13.48 0.80 -2.75
N GLY A 89 13.10 0.32 -3.94
CA GLY A 89 12.79 1.13 -5.11
C GLY A 89 11.37 1.67 -5.14
N GLU A 90 10.54 1.37 -4.14
CA GLU A 90 9.18 1.84 -4.06
C GLU A 90 9.16 3.34 -3.71
N ALA A 91 8.42 4.13 -4.48
CA ALA A 91 8.31 5.57 -4.26
C ALA A 91 7.54 5.91 -2.98
N CYS A 92 6.76 4.94 -2.50
CA CYS A 92 5.85 5.07 -1.39
C CYS A 92 6.42 4.48 -0.11
N SER A 93 5.85 4.87 1.02
CA SER A 93 6.21 4.23 2.29
C SER A 93 5.79 2.77 2.25
N VAL A 94 6.67 1.90 2.74
CA VAL A 94 6.44 0.44 2.78
C VAL A 94 6.54 -0.03 4.22
N LEU A 95 5.56 -0.79 4.69
CA LEU A 95 5.62 -1.53 5.95
C LEU A 95 5.91 -2.99 5.63
N VAL A 96 7.03 -3.52 6.12
CA VAL A 96 7.40 -4.94 5.96
C VAL A 96 7.17 -5.67 7.27
N ASP A 97 6.34 -6.70 7.26
CA ASP A 97 6.17 -7.68 8.33
C ASP A 97 7.10 -8.87 8.12
N CYS A 98 8.15 -8.98 8.94
CA CYS A 98 9.07 -10.11 8.96
C CYS A 98 8.50 -11.21 9.87
N TRP A 99 8.12 -12.33 9.28
CA TRP A 99 7.37 -13.40 9.94
C TRP A 99 7.92 -14.80 9.57
N ALA A 100 7.37 -15.83 10.21
CA ALA A 100 7.59 -17.25 9.83
C ALA A 100 6.35 -18.09 10.21
N PRO A 101 6.07 -19.23 9.55
CA PRO A 101 4.84 -19.99 9.75
C PRO A 101 4.68 -20.61 11.14
N TRP A 102 5.80 -20.93 11.79
CA TRP A 102 5.84 -21.50 13.14
C TRP A 102 5.66 -20.44 14.25
N CYS A 103 5.72 -19.16 13.91
CA CYS A 103 5.63 -18.06 14.88
C CYS A 103 4.18 -17.82 15.33
N GLY A 104 3.87 -18.22 16.56
CA GLY A 104 2.56 -17.98 17.18
C GLY A 104 2.14 -16.51 17.18
N PRO A 105 2.95 -15.57 17.69
CA PRO A 105 2.63 -14.14 17.70
C PRO A 105 2.52 -13.50 16.31
N CYS A 106 3.11 -14.09 15.27
CA CYS A 106 2.99 -13.57 13.91
C CYS A 106 1.57 -13.77 13.36
N ARG A 107 0.90 -14.87 13.73
CA ARG A 107 -0.49 -15.13 13.31
C ARG A 107 -1.48 -14.09 13.83
N THR A 108 -1.20 -13.45 14.97
CA THR A 108 -2.05 -12.36 15.47
C THR A 108 -1.83 -11.04 14.73
N MET A 109 -0.67 -10.86 14.08
CA MET A 109 -0.35 -9.67 13.28
C MET A 109 -0.92 -9.73 11.87
N GLU A 110 -1.13 -10.92 11.32
CA GLU A 110 -1.69 -11.12 9.98
C GLU A 110 -2.99 -10.34 9.70
N PRO A 111 -4.07 -10.48 10.52
CA PRO A 111 -5.29 -9.70 10.29
C PRO A 111 -5.09 -8.19 10.48
N VAL A 112 -4.10 -7.78 11.29
CA VAL A 112 -3.75 -6.36 11.46
C VAL A 112 -3.11 -5.82 10.17
N MET A 113 -2.20 -6.59 9.55
CA MET A 113 -1.57 -6.21 8.28
C MET A 113 -2.59 -6.13 7.14
N GLU A 114 -3.55 -7.07 7.07
CA GLU A 114 -4.61 -7.05 6.07
C GLU A 114 -5.51 -5.81 6.20
N ASP A 115 -5.98 -5.49 7.40
CA ASP A 115 -6.83 -4.33 7.63
C ASP A 115 -6.10 -3.01 7.29
N LEU A 116 -4.83 -2.90 7.68
CA LEU A 116 -4.00 -1.74 7.33
C LEU A 116 -3.77 -1.63 5.82
N ALA A 117 -3.54 -2.75 5.12
CA ALA A 117 -3.39 -2.75 3.67
C ALA A 117 -4.66 -2.26 2.97
N VAL A 118 -5.84 -2.69 3.42
CA VAL A 118 -7.12 -2.22 2.88
C VAL A 118 -7.33 -0.74 3.16
N LYS A 119 -7.04 -0.30 4.40
CA LYS A 119 -7.28 1.08 4.86
C LYS A 119 -6.35 2.11 4.20
N TYR A 120 -5.09 1.74 3.98
CA TYR A 120 -4.03 2.59 3.45
C TYR A 120 -3.60 2.22 2.01
N GLY A 121 -4.34 1.32 1.36
CA GLY A 121 -4.19 1.04 -0.06
C GLY A 121 -4.20 2.33 -0.87
N GLY A 122 -3.30 2.44 -1.84
CA GLY A 122 -3.09 3.66 -2.60
C GLY A 122 -2.15 4.70 -1.94
N ALA A 123 -1.68 4.46 -0.71
CA ALA A 123 -0.79 5.38 0.01
C ALA A 123 0.43 4.68 0.66
N VAL A 124 0.24 3.48 1.21
CA VAL A 124 1.29 2.67 1.82
C VAL A 124 1.21 1.27 1.28
N LYS A 125 2.36 0.70 0.96
CA LYS A 125 2.49 -0.71 0.59
C LYS A 125 2.74 -1.54 1.84
N ILE A 126 1.94 -2.57 2.05
CA ILE A 126 2.18 -3.57 3.09
C ILE A 126 2.83 -4.77 2.43
N ALA A 127 3.96 -5.21 2.97
CA ALA A 127 4.73 -6.33 2.46
C ALA A 127 4.96 -7.36 3.57
N LYS A 128 5.04 -8.63 3.21
CA LYS A 128 5.34 -9.75 4.12
C LYS A 128 6.62 -10.44 3.68
N LEU A 129 7.56 -10.64 4.59
CA LEU A 129 8.82 -11.33 4.35
C LEU A 129 8.89 -12.56 5.27
N ASN A 130 8.86 -13.75 4.68
CA ASN A 130 9.14 -14.98 5.42
C ASN A 130 10.65 -15.08 5.68
N VAL A 131 11.09 -15.01 6.94
CA VAL A 131 12.52 -14.97 7.27
C VAL A 131 13.24 -16.30 7.06
N ASP A 132 12.52 -17.43 7.08
CA ASP A 132 13.12 -18.76 6.86
C ASP A 132 13.51 -18.96 5.38
N GLU A 133 12.67 -18.44 4.48
CA GLU A 133 12.85 -18.56 3.03
C GLU A 133 13.77 -17.46 2.47
N ASN A 134 13.99 -16.39 3.25
CA ASN A 134 14.70 -15.18 2.81
C ASN A 134 15.83 -14.78 3.77
N PRO A 135 16.84 -15.67 3.98
CA PRO A 135 17.89 -15.45 4.97
C PRO A 135 18.82 -14.28 4.60
N LEU A 136 18.96 -13.94 3.31
CA LEU A 136 19.83 -12.84 2.90
C LEU A 136 19.24 -11.50 3.35
N THR A 137 17.96 -11.27 3.05
CA THR A 137 17.24 -10.07 3.49
C THR A 137 17.12 -10.02 5.01
N ALA A 138 16.79 -11.15 5.65
CA ALA A 138 16.70 -11.22 7.11
C ALA A 138 18.03 -10.85 7.79
N SER A 139 19.15 -11.36 7.25
CA SER A 139 20.50 -11.02 7.73
C SER A 139 20.85 -9.56 7.47
N GLN A 140 20.59 -9.05 6.26
CA GLN A 140 20.85 -7.67 5.86
C GLN A 140 20.19 -6.66 6.81
N TYR A 141 18.94 -6.92 7.20
CA TYR A 141 18.23 -6.05 8.14
C TYR A 141 18.38 -6.49 9.61
N THR A 142 19.22 -7.48 9.90
CA THR A 142 19.51 -7.97 11.26
C THR A 142 18.24 -8.38 12.01
N ILE A 143 17.38 -9.18 11.36
CA ILE A 143 16.16 -9.72 11.97
C ILE A 143 16.55 -10.86 12.91
N ARG A 144 16.51 -10.59 14.22
CA ARG A 144 16.88 -11.56 15.27
C ARG A 144 15.68 -12.19 15.97
N SER A 145 14.51 -11.59 15.82
CA SER A 145 13.28 -12.01 16.45
C SER A 145 12.10 -11.67 15.54
N ILE A 146 11.04 -12.46 15.61
CA ILE A 146 9.83 -12.29 14.83
C ILE A 146 8.60 -12.30 15.75
N PRO A 147 7.52 -11.56 15.40
CA PRO A 147 7.43 -10.67 14.25
C PRO A 147 8.32 -9.43 14.44
N THR A 148 8.90 -8.93 13.35
CA THR A 148 9.58 -7.62 13.32
C THR A 148 8.97 -6.81 12.20
N LEU A 149 8.56 -5.58 12.52
CA LEU A 149 8.00 -4.65 11.56
C LEU A 149 9.05 -3.62 11.18
N LEU A 150 9.31 -3.47 9.88
CA LEU A 150 10.21 -2.45 9.33
C LEU A 150 9.41 -1.42 8.54
N PHE A 151 9.62 -0.15 8.86
CA PHE A 151 8.99 0.97 8.18
C PHE A 151 10.02 1.61 7.25
N PHE A 152 9.74 1.57 5.95
CA PHE A 152 10.56 2.15 4.91
C PHE A 152 9.95 3.46 4.40
N ARG A 153 10.82 4.44 4.14
CA ARG A 153 10.49 5.65 3.40
C ARG A 153 11.65 5.99 2.47
N GLY A 154 11.37 6.16 1.18
CA GLY A 154 12.39 6.45 0.18
C GLY A 154 13.49 5.38 0.15
N GLY A 155 13.12 4.11 0.35
CA GLY A 155 14.02 2.97 0.39
C GLY A 155 14.88 2.84 1.66
N VAL A 156 14.72 3.72 2.65
CA VAL A 156 15.47 3.67 3.91
C VAL A 156 14.56 3.27 5.07
N VAL A 157 15.07 2.43 5.97
CA VAL A 157 14.37 2.08 7.22
C VAL A 157 14.37 3.30 8.14
N VAL A 158 13.18 3.84 8.44
CA VAL A 158 13.01 4.98 9.34
C VAL A 158 12.52 4.59 10.73
N GLN A 159 11.90 3.41 10.85
CA GLN A 159 11.42 2.89 12.12
C GLN A 159 11.43 1.36 12.13
N ARG A 160 11.61 0.78 13.32
CA ARG A 160 11.56 -0.66 13.57
C ARG A 160 10.78 -0.95 14.84
N LEU A 161 9.88 -1.92 14.78
CA LEU A 161 9.21 -2.48 15.95
C LEU A 161 9.51 -3.98 16.03
N VAL A 162 9.79 -4.47 17.23
CA VAL A 162 10.10 -5.87 17.48
C VAL A 162 9.04 -6.47 18.39
N GLY A 163 8.56 -7.66 18.05
CA GLY A 163 7.48 -8.35 18.73
C GLY A 163 6.10 -7.94 18.23
N ALA A 164 5.08 -8.70 18.64
CA ALA A 164 3.70 -8.41 18.30
C ALA A 164 3.26 -7.05 18.87
N GLN A 165 2.53 -6.29 18.08
CA GLN A 165 2.09 -4.92 18.39
C GLN A 165 0.56 -4.84 18.35
N SER A 166 -0.02 -3.89 19.07
CA SER A 166 -1.43 -3.56 18.87
C SER A 166 -1.62 -2.88 17.51
N ARG A 167 -2.83 -3.00 16.93
CA ARG A 167 -3.19 -2.35 15.68
C ARG A 167 -2.98 -0.83 15.74
N GLU A 168 -3.36 -0.22 16.85
CA GLU A 168 -3.27 1.22 17.08
C GLU A 168 -1.80 1.68 17.09
N SER A 169 -0.92 0.90 17.74
CA SER A 169 0.53 1.19 17.78
C SER A 169 1.14 1.14 16.37
N VAL A 170 0.81 0.11 15.58
CA VAL A 170 1.29 0.02 14.19
C VAL A 170 0.76 1.18 13.35
N GLU A 171 -0.54 1.50 13.47
CA GLU A 171 -1.19 2.57 12.71
C GLU A 171 -0.55 3.94 13.02
N GLU A 172 -0.26 4.21 14.29
CA GLU A 172 0.42 5.43 14.72
C GLU A 172 1.81 5.58 14.07
N GLN A 173 2.63 4.53 14.14
CA GLN A 173 3.98 4.54 13.54
C GLN A 173 3.92 4.63 12.00
N LEU A 174 2.91 4.02 11.40
CA LEU A 174 2.67 4.12 9.95
C LEU A 174 2.35 5.55 9.55
N LEU A 175 1.44 6.21 10.27
CA LEU A 175 1.09 7.61 10.03
C LEU A 175 2.27 8.56 10.26
N ALA A 176 3.10 8.29 11.27
CA ALA A 176 4.32 9.07 11.51
C ALA A 176 5.31 8.94 10.34
N THR A 177 5.46 7.74 9.78
CA THR A 177 6.32 7.45 8.63
C THR A 177 5.88 8.19 7.37
N ILE A 178 4.56 8.26 7.13
CA ILE A 178 3.95 8.97 5.99
C ILE A 178 4.16 10.49 6.09
N LYS A 179 4.09 11.06 7.30
CA LYS A 179 3.89 12.50 7.51
C LYS A 179 5.16 13.35 7.60
N THR A 180 6.36 12.78 7.67
CA THR A 180 7.57 13.61 7.84
C THR A 180 8.05 14.19 6.51
N ASN A 181 7.44 15.33 6.14
CA ASN A 181 8.10 16.47 5.50
C ASN A 181 8.25 17.57 6.55
#